data_AF-A0A1M5I7U2-F1
#
_entry.id   AF-A0A1M5I7U2-F1
#
_cell.length_a   1.000
_cell.length_b   1.000
_cell.length_c   1.000
_cell.angle_alpha   90.00
_cell.angle_beta   90.00
_cell.angle_gamma   90.00
#
_symmetry.space_group_name_H-M   'P 1'
#
loop_
_entity.id
_entity.type
_entity.pdbx_description
1 polymer ?
#
loop_
_entity_poly.entity_id
_entity_poly.type
_entity_poly.pdbx_seq_one_letter_code
_entity_poly.pdbx_strand_id
1 'polypeptide(L)' 'MCNLYSITTNQAAIIALFRVVNRYVGNLPPMPGVFPDYPAPLIRNTDNGTELSTMRWGMPPPPRTPGPPVTNIRNN' A
#
# COMPACT_ATOMS: atom_id res chain seq x y z
N MET A 1 12.91 9.89 -6.15
CA MET A 1 12.67 8.90 -5.07
C MET A 1 11.49 9.42 -4.26
N CYS A 2 10.45 8.61 -4.01
CA CYS A 2 9.25 9.07 -3.31
C CYS A 2 9.26 8.51 -1.89
N ASN A 3 9.06 9.36 -0.87
CA ASN A 3 9.09 8.99 0.54
C ASN A 3 7.91 9.57 1.34
N LEU A 4 6.97 10.22 0.67
CA LEU A 4 5.73 10.71 1.24
C LEU A 4 4.67 10.75 0.14
N TYR A 5 3.50 10.23 0.45
CA TYR A 5 2.33 10.44 -0.38
C TYR A 5 1.09 10.65 0.49
N SER A 6 0.06 11.26 -0.10
CA SER A 6 -1.22 11.49 0.54
C SER A 6 -2.31 10.70 -0.18
N ILE A 7 -3.23 10.13 0.59
CA ILE A 7 -4.48 9.53 0.11
C ILE A 7 -5.60 10.27 0.79
N THR A 8 -6.19 11.24 0.10
CA THR A 8 -7.36 11.99 0.59
C THR A 8 -8.68 11.45 0.01
N THR A 9 -8.59 10.48 -0.91
CA THR A 9 -9.72 9.91 -1.65
C THR A 9 -10.48 8.89 -0.81
N ASN A 10 -11.82 8.94 -0.88
CA ASN A 10 -12.72 7.95 -0.27
C ASN A 10 -12.49 6.55 -0.86
N GLN A 11 -12.50 5.54 0.01
CA GLN A 11 -12.47 4.11 -0.35
C GLN A 11 -13.42 3.72 -1.49
N ALA A 12 -14.65 4.27 -1.51
CA ALA A 12 -15.63 3.98 -2.56
C ALA A 12 -15.12 4.34 -3.96
N ALA A 13 -14.35 5.42 -4.09
CA ALA A 13 -13.75 5.82 -5.37
C ALA A 13 -12.60 4.88 -5.77
N ILE A 14 -11.81 4.40 -4.81
CA ILE A 14 -10.75 3.40 -5.05
C ILE A 14 -11.37 2.06 -5.49
N ILE A 15 -12.45 1.62 -4.83
CA ILE A 15 -13.20 0.42 -5.20
C ILE A 15 -13.79 0.56 -6.59
N ALA A 16 -14.41 1.70 -6.92
CA ALA A 16 -15.00 1.94 -8.23
C ALA A 16 -13.94 1.93 -9.34
N LEU A 17 -12.78 2.54 -9.10
CA LEU A 17 -11.69 2.64 -10.07
C LEU A 17 -11.07 1.27 -10.38
N PHE A 18 -10.86 0.43 -9.36
CA PHE A 18 -10.13 -0.83 -9.49
C PHE A 18 -11.01 -2.08 -9.41
N ARG A 19 -12.35 -1.90 -9.33
CA ARG A 19 -13.36 -2.97 -9.21
C ARG A 19 -13.02 -3.99 -8.11
N VAL A 20 -12.59 -3.49 -6.96
CA VAL A 20 -12.00 -4.29 -5.88
C VAL A 20 -13.07 -4.87 -4.97
N VAL A 21 -12.91 -6.13 -4.56
CA VAL A 21 -13.76 -6.73 -3.52
C VAL A 21 -13.14 -6.42 -2.17
N ASN A 22 -13.83 -5.60 -1.38
CA ASN A 22 -13.31 -5.10 -0.13
C ASN A 22 -13.48 -6.15 0.99
N ARG A 23 -12.44 -6.94 1.26
CA ARG A 23 -12.57 -8.07 2.17
C ARG A 23 -12.17 -7.76 3.62
N TYR A 24 -11.30 -6.77 3.86
CA TYR A 24 -10.74 -6.54 5.20
C TYR A 24 -10.44 -5.08 5.60
N VAL A 25 -10.57 -4.11 4.69
CA VAL A 25 -10.30 -2.70 4.99
C VAL A 25 -11.66 -2.05 5.28
N GLY A 26 -11.94 -1.75 6.55
CA GLY A 26 -13.14 -1.00 6.95
C GLY A 26 -13.16 0.42 6.35
N ASN A 27 -13.79 1.39 7.01
CA ASN A 27 -13.77 2.78 6.52
C ASN A 27 -12.32 3.29 6.45
N LEU A 28 -11.80 3.57 5.24
CA LEU A 28 -10.44 4.08 5.05
C LEU A 28 -10.44 5.58 5.42
N PRO A 29 -9.85 5.99 6.56
CA PRO A 29 -9.77 7.41 6.88
C PRO A 29 -8.85 8.11 5.86
N PRO A 30 -9.07 9.41 5.59
CA PRO A 30 -8.10 10.20 4.84
C PRO A 30 -6.71 10.08 5.47
N MET A 31 -5.71 9.72 4.68
CA MET A 31 -4.31 9.59 5.07
C MET A 31 -3.49 10.71 4.42
N PRO A 32 -3.45 11.92 5.00
CA PRO A 32 -2.76 13.07 4.40
C PRO A 32 -1.23 12.93 4.37
N GLY A 33 -0.65 11.97 5.10
CA GLY A 33 0.77 11.67 5.06
C GLY A 33 1.06 10.23 5.41
N VAL A 34 1.33 9.42 4.38
CA VAL A 34 1.82 8.05 4.53
C VAL A 34 3.34 8.08 4.38
N PHE A 35 4.04 7.76 5.47
CA PHE A 35 5.49 7.70 5.54
C PHE A 35 5.98 6.24 5.46
N PRO A 36 7.27 6.02 5.16
CA PRO A 36 7.93 4.74 5.38
C PRO A 36 7.59 4.15 6.74
N ASP A 37 7.35 2.84 6.78
CA ASP A 37 6.97 2.06 7.95
C ASP A 37 5.54 2.26 8.49
N TYR A 38 4.74 3.13 7.90
CA TYR A 38 3.32 3.26 8.24
C TYR A 38 2.48 2.22 7.47
N PRO A 39 1.33 1.79 8.04
CA PRO A 39 0.36 0.98 7.33
C PRO A 39 -0.26 1.80 6.18
N ALA A 40 -0.15 1.26 4.98
CA ALA A 40 -0.61 1.82 3.73
C ALA A 40 -1.65 0.91 3.08
N PRO A 41 -2.74 1.43 2.52
CA PRO A 41 -3.63 0.63 1.69
C PRO A 41 -2.93 0.28 0.37
N LEU A 42 -3.09 -0.96 -0.07
CA LEU A 42 -2.62 -1.47 -1.35
C LEU A 42 -3.66 -2.38 -1.96
N ILE A 43 -3.62 -2.45 -3.28
CA ILE A 43 -4.46 -3.37 -4.06
C ILE A 43 -3.57 -4.51 -4.49
N ARG A 44 -3.96 -5.74 -4.16
CA ARG A 44 -3.27 -6.95 -4.58
C ARG A 44 -4.23 -7.93 -5.25
N ASN A 45 -3.70 -8.71 -6.18
CA ASN A 45 -4.41 -9.84 -6.74
C ASN A 45 -4.21 -11.07 -5.86
N THR A 46 -5.27 -11.82 -5.64
CA THR A 46 -5.29 -13.12 -4.95
C THR A 46 -5.97 -14.15 -5.82
N ASP A 47 -5.91 -15.43 -5.45
CA ASP A 47 -6.63 -16.51 -6.15
C ASP A 47 -8.15 -16.28 -6.20
N ASN A 48 -8.68 -15.48 -5.27
CA ASN A 48 -10.10 -15.15 -5.17
C ASN A 48 -10.46 -13.80 -5.83
N GLY A 49 -9.50 -13.16 -6.51
CA GLY A 49 -9.67 -11.87 -7.19
C GLY A 49 -8.90 -10.71 -6.55
N THR A 50 -9.21 -9.50 -7.01
CA THR A 50 -8.58 -8.26 -6.56
C THR A 50 -9.10 -7.84 -5.19
N GLU A 51 -8.22 -7.65 -4.23
CA GLU A 51 -8.57 -7.18 -2.89
C GLU A 51 -7.79 -5.93 -2.46
N LEU A 52 -8.43 -5.12 -1.62
CA LEU A 52 -7.81 -4.01 -0.91
C LEU A 52 -7.34 -4.53 0.44
N SER A 53 -6.07 -4.33 0.77
CA SER A 53 -5.46 -4.72 2.04
C SER A 53 -4.59 -3.60 2.58
N THR A 54 -4.31 -3.61 3.88
CA THR A 54 -3.29 -2.74 4.48
C THR A 54 -1.99 -3.51 4.68
N MET A 55 -0.84 -2.92 4.32
CA MET A 55 0.49 -3.43 4.67
C MET A 55 1.45 -2.30 5.01
N ARG A 56 2.56 -2.64 5.67
CA ARG A 56 3.65 -1.70 5.97
C ARG A 56 4.39 -1.30 4.69
N TRP A 57 4.59 0.01 4.50
CA TRP A 57 5.47 0.51 3.44
C TRP A 57 6.95 0.38 3.85
N GLY A 58 7.50 -0.82 3.67
CA GLY A 58 8.90 -1.13 3.98
C GLY A 58 9.17 -2.64 3.83
N MET A 59 9.79 -3.02 2.71
CA MET A 59 10.16 -4.41 2.42
C MET A 59 11.38 -4.81 3.26
N PRO A 60 11.43 -6.04 3.82
CA PRO A 60 12.63 -6.52 4.47
C PRO A 60 13.82 -6.50 3.50
N PRO A 61 15.01 -6.09 3.95
CA PRO A 61 16.19 -6.06 3.11
C PRO A 61 16.56 -7.48 2.65
N PRO A 62 17.19 -7.63 1.47
CA PRO A 62 17.71 -8.92 1.04
C PRO A 62 18.75 -9.46 2.05
N PRO A 63 18.81 -10.78 2.31
CA PRO A 63 19.75 -11.35 3.27
C PRO A 63 21.23 -11.00 2.99
N ARG A 64 21.58 -10.78 1.72
CA ARG A 64 22.95 -10.44 1.28
C ARG A 64 23.34 -8.99 1.53
N THR A 65 22.38 -8.10 1.78
CA THR A 65 22.63 -6.68 2.01
C THR A 65 21.76 -6.23 3.19
N PRO A 66 22.19 -6.53 4.44
CA PRO A 66 21.49 -6.07 5.63
C PRO A 66 21.42 -4.54 5.65
N GLY A 67 20.29 -3.99 6.08
CA GLY A 67 20.08 -2.55 6.07
C GLY A 67 18.68 -2.14 6.54
N PRO A 68 18.36 -0.84 6.52
CA PRO A 68 17.02 -0.36 6.83
C PRO A 68 15.98 -0.89 5.83
N PRO A 69 14.68 -0.93 6.20
CA PRO A 69 13.61 -1.37 5.30
C PRO A 69 13.64 -0.65 3.95
N VAL A 70 13.47 -1.41 2.88
CA VAL A 70 13.50 -0.88 1.51
C VAL A 70 12.14 -0.26 1.19
N THR A 71 12.14 1.03 0.82
CA THR A 71 10.91 1.79 0.52
C THR A 71 10.69 2.07 -0.96
N ASN A 72 11.75 1.96 -1.79
CA ASN A 72 11.73 2.25 -3.22
C ASN A 72 12.56 1.22 -3.98
N ILE A 73 12.05 0.72 -5.11
CA ILE A 73 12.77 -0.14 -6.05
C ILE A 73 12.91 0.64 -7.37
N ARG A 74 14.11 0.65 -7.96
CA ARG A 74 14.37 1.33 -9.24
C ARG A 74 14.09 0.37 -10.39
N ASN A 75 13.29 0.81 -11.36
CA ASN A 75 13.12 0.11 -12.62
C ASN A 75 14.16 0.65 -13.62
N ASN A 76 15.03 -0.23 -14.13
CA ASN A 76 15.98 0.09 -15.20
C ASN A 76 15.42 -0.36 -16.55
#